data_AF-A0A497ARB3-F1
#
_entry.id   AF-A0A497ARB3-F1
#
_cell.length_a   1.000
_cell.length_b   1.000
_cell.length_c   1.000
_cell.angle_alpha   90.00
_cell.angle_beta   90.00
_cell.angle_gamma   90.00
#
_symmetry.space_group_name_H-M   'P 1'
#
loop_
_entity.id
_entity.type
_entity.pdbx_description
1 polymer ?
#
loop_
_entity_poly.entity_id
_entity_poly.type
_entity_poly.pdbx_seq_one_letter_code
_entity_poly.pdbx_strand_id
1 'polypeptide(L)'
;MDSHTRQIAAQLNLRPEQVAATVELLDAGNTLPFIARYRKEVTGGLDEEQIRQLSALLTKLRKLDERRQTVIATIEGQGQLTPELRQQLLAADTLATLEDLYRPYKPRRRTRASVAREKGLQGLADLILEQVKTEQSLAEIAALFLSNKAPTVEEALAGARDIVAETISDHAEVRSAVREKAFRWGALCAEKIKKADDQRATYRLYYDFELRVNRLRPHQILAINRGEAEKV
;
A
#
# COMPACT_ATOMS: atom_id res chain seq x y z
N MET A 1 21.61 16.66 -12.61
CA MET A 1 21.75 15.46 -11.76
C MET A 1 20.37 15.05 -11.31
N ASP A 2 19.90 13.90 -11.79
CA ASP A 2 18.57 13.40 -11.51
C ASP A 2 18.34 13.17 -10.01
N SER A 3 17.11 13.40 -9.55
CA SER A 3 16.68 13.13 -8.16
C SER A 3 17.01 11.69 -7.75
N HIS A 4 16.78 10.75 -8.65
CA HIS A 4 17.07 9.33 -8.47
C HIS A 4 18.54 9.05 -8.20
N THR A 5 19.46 9.69 -8.93
CA THR A 5 20.91 9.48 -8.74
C THR A 5 21.34 9.80 -7.32
N ARG A 6 20.87 10.92 -6.76
CA ARG A 6 21.19 11.32 -5.39
C ARG A 6 20.58 10.39 -4.36
N GLN A 7 19.33 9.97 -4.56
CA GLN A 7 18.64 9.05 -3.65
C GLN A 7 19.30 7.66 -3.64
N ILE A 8 19.65 7.13 -4.81
CA ILE A 8 20.34 5.85 -4.95
C ILE A 8 21.75 5.92 -4.34
N ALA A 9 22.49 7.00 -4.63
CA ALA A 9 23.82 7.22 -4.06
C ALA A 9 23.79 7.20 -2.53
N ALA A 10 22.83 7.90 -1.92
CA ALA A 10 22.67 7.92 -0.47
C ALA A 10 22.27 6.55 0.10
N GLN A 11 21.35 5.82 -0.54
CA GLN A 11 20.87 4.52 -0.04
C GLN A 11 21.90 3.40 -0.17
N LEU A 12 22.70 3.41 -1.24
CA LEU A 12 23.73 2.38 -1.48
C LEU A 12 25.11 2.81 -1.00
N ASN A 13 25.24 4.00 -0.40
CA ASN A 13 26.51 4.60 0.01
C ASN A 13 27.55 4.61 -1.14
N LEU A 14 27.10 5.04 -2.31
CA LEU A 14 27.90 5.17 -3.54
C LEU A 14 28.10 6.63 -3.90
N ARG A 15 29.12 6.93 -4.72
CA ARG A 15 29.32 8.29 -5.21
C ARG A 15 28.28 8.63 -6.30
N PRO A 16 27.69 9.83 -6.32
CA PRO A 16 26.70 10.22 -7.33
C PRO A 16 27.18 10.05 -8.77
N GLU A 17 28.47 10.26 -9.04
CA GLU A 17 29.06 10.10 -10.37
C GLU A 17 29.06 8.63 -10.82
N GLN A 18 29.34 7.69 -9.92
CA GLN A 18 29.30 6.26 -10.21
C GLN A 18 27.87 5.82 -10.54
N VAL A 19 26.89 6.33 -9.79
CA VAL A 19 25.48 6.05 -10.02
C VAL A 19 25.04 6.61 -11.37
N ALA A 20 25.35 7.87 -11.66
CA ALA A 20 24.99 8.51 -12.93
C ALA A 20 25.54 7.73 -14.14
N ALA A 21 26.84 7.41 -14.13
CA ALA A 21 27.47 6.65 -15.20
C ALA A 21 26.85 5.25 -15.38
N THR A 22 26.51 4.58 -14.27
CA THR A 22 25.87 3.26 -14.32
C THR A 22 24.44 3.35 -14.85
N VAL A 23 23.68 4.37 -14.48
CA VAL A 23 22.33 4.63 -14.99
C VAL A 23 22.36 4.85 -16.50
N GLU A 24 23.28 5.67 -17.01
CA GLU A 24 23.44 5.90 -18.45
C GLU A 24 23.72 4.59 -19.22
N LEU A 25 24.58 3.74 -18.67
CA LEU A 25 24.87 2.43 -19.28
C LEU A 25 23.65 1.51 -19.28
N LEU A 26 22.88 1.48 -18.19
CA LEU A 26 21.65 0.69 -18.10
C LEU A 26 20.59 1.20 -19.10
N ASP A 27 20.46 2.52 -19.24
CA ASP A 27 19.50 3.15 -20.17
C ASP A 27 19.88 2.93 -21.63
N ALA A 28 21.19 2.84 -21.92
CA ALA A 28 21.69 2.42 -23.22
C ALA A 28 21.49 0.92 -23.52
N GLY A 29 20.80 0.17 -22.65
CA GLY A 29 20.45 -1.24 -22.85
C GLY A 29 21.57 -2.22 -22.52
N ASN A 30 22.64 -1.78 -21.84
CA ASN A 30 23.72 -2.68 -21.45
C ASN A 30 23.27 -3.63 -20.34
N THR A 31 23.70 -4.89 -20.42
CA THR A 31 23.38 -5.90 -19.40
C THR A 31 24.27 -5.76 -18.17
N LEU A 32 23.78 -6.19 -17.00
CA LEU A 32 24.54 -6.20 -15.75
C LEU A 32 25.92 -6.88 -15.89
N PRO A 33 26.03 -8.11 -16.45
CA PRO A 33 27.33 -8.76 -16.62
C PRO A 33 28.26 -7.99 -17.56
N PHE A 34 27.71 -7.33 -18.58
CA PHE A 34 28.52 -6.53 -19.50
C PHE A 34 29.09 -5.29 -18.80
N ILE A 35 28.27 -4.58 -18.02
CA ILE A 35 28.72 -3.39 -17.28
C ILE A 35 29.80 -3.78 -16.27
N ALA A 36 29.55 -4.81 -15.46
CA ALA A 36 30.47 -5.27 -14.43
C ALA A 36 31.84 -5.72 -14.99
N ARG A 37 31.85 -6.32 -16.19
CA ARG A 37 33.08 -6.84 -16.82
C ARG A 37 33.82 -5.81 -17.67
N TYR A 38 33.10 -5.04 -18.49
CA TYR A 38 33.69 -4.21 -19.56
C TYR A 38 33.55 -2.69 -19.36
N ARG A 39 32.83 -2.26 -18.32
CA ARG A 39 32.62 -0.83 -17.99
C ARG A 39 33.02 -0.49 -16.56
N LYS A 40 33.98 -1.24 -16.01
CA LYS A 40 34.45 -1.06 -14.64
C LYS A 40 35.08 0.32 -14.40
N GLU A 41 35.86 0.83 -15.35
CA GLU A 41 36.44 2.17 -15.27
C GLU A 41 35.37 3.27 -15.27
N VAL A 42 34.38 3.15 -16.17
CA VAL A 42 33.29 4.12 -16.33
C VAL A 42 32.39 4.18 -15.10
N THR A 43 32.12 3.03 -14.48
CA THR A 43 31.33 2.94 -13.25
C THR A 43 32.14 3.24 -11.98
N GLY A 44 33.45 3.50 -12.11
CA GLY A 44 34.33 3.74 -10.98
C GLY A 44 34.50 2.52 -10.07
N GLY A 45 34.46 1.31 -10.63
CA GLY A 45 34.81 0.08 -9.94
C GLY A 45 33.65 -0.72 -9.35
N LEU A 46 32.39 -0.41 -9.67
CA LEU A 46 31.24 -1.14 -9.12
C LEU A 46 31.26 -2.63 -9.51
N ASP A 47 30.93 -3.49 -8.55
CA ASP A 47 30.77 -4.92 -8.78
C ASP A 47 29.36 -5.28 -9.26
N GLU A 48 29.17 -6.54 -9.67
CA GLU A 48 27.90 -7.01 -10.23
C GLU A 48 26.74 -6.93 -9.22
N GLU A 49 26.98 -7.12 -7.93
CA GLU A 49 25.95 -7.06 -6.89
C GLU A 49 25.54 -5.61 -6.63
N GLN A 50 26.49 -4.69 -6.58
CA GLN A 50 26.22 -3.25 -6.48
C GLN A 50 25.41 -2.75 -7.68
N ILE A 51 25.78 -3.14 -8.90
CA ILE A 51 25.03 -2.77 -10.12
C ILE A 51 23.61 -3.38 -10.08
N ARG A 52 23.46 -4.62 -9.58
CA ARG A 52 22.16 -5.28 -9.40
C ARG A 52 21.26 -4.50 -8.43
N GLN A 53 21.78 -4.12 -7.27
CA GLN A 53 21.04 -3.36 -6.26
C GLN A 53 20.66 -1.98 -6.80
N LEU A 54 21.57 -1.30 -7.48
CA LEU A 54 21.33 -0.03 -8.17
C LEU A 54 20.21 -0.14 -9.21
N SER A 55 20.28 -1.14 -10.09
CA SER A 55 19.28 -1.37 -11.14
C SER A 55 17.89 -1.66 -10.56
N ALA A 56 17.81 -2.47 -9.50
CA ALA A 56 16.57 -2.76 -8.81
C ALA A 56 15.96 -1.50 -8.17
N LEU A 57 16.79 -0.68 -7.51
CA LEU A 57 16.34 0.56 -6.88
C LEU A 57 15.91 1.61 -7.91
N LEU A 58 16.68 1.79 -8.98
CA LEU A 58 16.33 2.67 -10.11
C LEU A 58 14.97 2.28 -10.71
N THR A 59 14.78 0.98 -10.96
CA THR A 59 13.51 0.45 -11.48
C THR A 59 12.35 0.74 -10.53
N LYS A 60 12.55 0.54 -9.23
CA LYS A 60 11.53 0.83 -8.20
C LYS A 60 11.15 2.31 -8.18
N LEU A 61 12.14 3.21 -8.24
CA LEU A 61 11.91 4.65 -8.23
C LEU A 61 11.20 5.12 -9.50
N ARG A 62 11.62 4.64 -10.67
CA ARG A 62 10.93 4.95 -11.94
C ARG A 62 9.47 4.48 -11.95
N LYS A 63 9.20 3.27 -11.45
CA LYS A 63 7.82 2.76 -11.30
C LYS A 63 6.99 3.63 -10.35
N LEU A 64 7.59 4.13 -9.28
CA LEU A 64 6.92 5.05 -8.36
C LEU A 64 6.57 6.36 -9.07
N ASP A 65 7.50 6.93 -9.83
CA ASP A 65 7.30 8.17 -10.59
C ASP A 65 6.23 8.04 -11.67
N GLU A 66 6.28 6.98 -12.47
CA GLU A 66 5.28 6.68 -13.51
C GLU A 66 3.89 6.52 -12.88
N ARG A 67 3.82 5.81 -11.76
CA ARG A 67 2.57 5.64 -11.02
C ARG A 67 2.09 6.97 -10.46
N ARG A 68 2.98 7.80 -9.92
CA ARG A 68 2.67 9.12 -9.37
C ARG A 68 2.07 10.03 -10.44
N GLN A 69 2.66 10.07 -11.63
CA GLN A 69 2.12 10.83 -12.76
C GLN A 69 0.72 10.36 -13.14
N THR A 70 0.51 9.05 -13.23
CA THR A 70 -0.80 8.46 -13.52
C THR A 70 -1.86 8.86 -12.48
N VAL A 71 -1.50 8.79 -11.20
CA VAL A 71 -2.36 9.17 -10.07
C VAL A 71 -2.72 10.65 -10.14
N ILE A 72 -1.74 11.53 -10.30
CA ILE A 72 -1.95 12.98 -10.41
C ILE A 72 -2.88 13.29 -11.58
N ALA A 73 -2.61 12.75 -12.77
CA ALA A 73 -3.44 12.96 -13.96
C ALA A 73 -4.88 12.46 -13.75
N THR A 74 -5.07 11.34 -13.04
CA THR A 74 -6.41 10.82 -12.74
C THR A 74 -7.19 11.76 -11.82
N ILE A 75 -6.55 12.27 -10.76
CA ILE A 75 -7.18 13.17 -9.79
C ILE A 75 -7.45 14.55 -10.42
N GLU A 76 -6.52 15.04 -11.23
CA GLU A 76 -6.65 16.28 -12.00
C GLU A 76 -7.82 16.18 -13.00
N GLY A 77 -7.94 15.06 -13.71
CA GLY A 77 -9.08 14.81 -14.61
C GLY A 77 -10.44 14.75 -13.91
N GLN A 78 -10.47 14.53 -12.59
CA GLN A 78 -11.69 14.62 -11.77
C GLN A 78 -11.96 16.03 -11.22
N GLY A 79 -11.03 16.97 -11.40
CA GLY A 79 -11.10 18.32 -10.83
C GLY A 79 -10.91 18.36 -9.31
N GLN A 80 -10.36 17.31 -8.70
CA GLN A 80 -10.23 17.17 -7.25
C GLN A 80 -8.78 17.36 -6.75
N LEU A 81 -7.85 17.76 -7.63
CA LEU A 81 -6.46 17.96 -7.28
C LEU A 81 -6.25 19.32 -6.61
N THR A 82 -6.14 19.34 -5.28
CA THR A 82 -5.77 20.55 -4.54
C THR A 82 -4.25 20.75 -4.53
N PRO A 83 -3.75 21.99 -4.32
CA PRO A 83 -2.32 22.26 -4.17
C PRO A 83 -1.67 21.43 -3.05
N GLU A 84 -2.37 21.24 -1.93
CA GLU A 84 -1.91 20.48 -0.77
C GLU A 84 -1.80 18.99 -1.11
N LEU A 85 -2.81 18.42 -1.77
CA LEU A 85 -2.80 17.03 -2.21
C LEU A 85 -1.70 16.79 -3.25
N ARG A 86 -1.49 17.74 -4.18
CA ARG A 86 -0.41 17.67 -5.15
C ARG A 86 0.96 17.61 -4.46
N GLN A 87 1.18 18.42 -3.43
CA GLN A 87 2.41 18.37 -2.64
C GLN A 87 2.58 17.02 -1.92
N GLN A 88 1.52 16.49 -1.30
CA GLN A 88 1.55 15.18 -0.64
C GLN A 88 1.88 14.04 -1.62
N LEU A 89 1.31 14.06 -2.83
CA LEU A 89 1.59 13.06 -3.88
C LEU A 89 3.03 13.14 -4.37
N LEU A 90 3.57 14.36 -4.53
CA LEU A 90 4.98 14.59 -4.90
C LEU A 90 5.95 14.12 -3.81
N ALA A 91 5.59 14.31 -2.54
CA ALA A 91 6.37 13.89 -1.38
C ALA A 91 6.24 12.39 -1.03
N ALA A 92 5.37 11.64 -1.72
CA ALA A 92 5.18 10.22 -1.42
C ALA A 92 6.42 9.40 -1.84
N ASP A 93 7.20 8.95 -0.86
CA ASP A 93 8.44 8.19 -1.05
C ASP A 93 8.24 6.69 -1.32
N THR A 94 7.03 6.18 -1.10
CA THR A 94 6.71 4.77 -1.31
C THR A 94 5.44 4.60 -2.11
N LEU A 95 5.38 3.51 -2.87
CA LEU A 95 4.18 3.13 -3.63
C LEU A 95 2.97 2.96 -2.69
N ALA A 96 3.20 2.47 -1.47
CA ALA A 96 2.13 2.26 -0.51
C ALA A 96 1.53 3.61 -0.06
N THR A 97 2.36 4.59 0.29
CA THR A 97 1.91 5.94 0.65
C THR A 97 1.18 6.61 -0.51
N LEU A 98 1.71 6.47 -1.73
CA LEU A 98 1.08 7.01 -2.94
C LEU A 98 -0.31 6.39 -3.18
N GLU A 99 -0.43 5.07 -3.06
CA GLU A 99 -1.72 4.38 -3.21
C GLU A 99 -2.70 4.73 -2.10
N ASP A 100 -2.23 4.94 -0.87
CA ASP A 100 -3.08 5.37 0.24
C ASP A 100 -3.68 6.77 -0.04
N LEU A 101 -2.91 7.71 -0.59
CA LEU A 101 -3.40 9.04 -1.00
C LEU A 101 -4.34 8.98 -2.21
N TYR A 102 -4.08 8.09 -3.17
CA TYR A 102 -4.93 7.93 -4.36
C TYR A 102 -6.27 7.24 -4.07
N ARG A 103 -6.33 6.46 -3.00
CA ARG A 103 -7.43 5.55 -2.69
C ARG A 103 -8.84 6.16 -2.68
N PRO A 104 -9.06 7.39 -2.19
CA PRO A 104 -10.37 8.07 -2.25
C PRO A 104 -10.81 8.41 -3.68
N TYR A 105 -9.87 8.64 -4.57
CA TYR A 105 -10.07 9.10 -5.95
C TYR A 105 -10.12 7.96 -6.97
N LYS A 106 -9.77 6.74 -6.53
CA LYS A 106 -9.77 5.57 -7.40
C LYS A 106 -11.19 5.24 -7.83
N PRO A 107 -11.49 5.09 -9.13
CA PRO A 107 -12.80 4.65 -9.58
C PRO A 107 -13.20 3.32 -8.94
N ARG A 108 -14.37 3.27 -8.29
CA ARG A 108 -14.85 2.05 -7.62
C ARG A 108 -16.11 1.51 -8.27
N ARG A 109 -16.23 0.18 -8.24
CA ARG A 109 -17.52 -0.48 -8.41
C ARG A 109 -18.44 -0.11 -7.24
N ARG A 110 -19.74 -0.19 -7.46
CA ARG A 110 -20.78 0.08 -6.47
C ARG A 110 -20.47 -0.62 -5.13
N THR A 111 -20.16 0.14 -4.08
CA THR A 111 -19.82 -0.35 -2.74
C THR A 111 -21.04 -0.25 -1.83
N ARG A 112 -21.01 -0.95 -0.68
CA ARG A 112 -22.08 -0.81 0.33
C ARG A 112 -22.24 0.64 0.78
N ALA A 113 -21.13 1.35 0.96
CA ALA A 113 -21.10 2.78 1.26
C ALA A 113 -21.68 3.62 0.12
N SER A 114 -21.34 3.37 -1.15
CA SER A 114 -21.93 4.11 -2.28
C SER A 114 -23.43 3.92 -2.36
N VAL A 115 -23.93 2.68 -2.15
CA VAL A 115 -25.37 2.41 -2.06
C VAL A 115 -25.99 3.17 -0.88
N ALA A 116 -25.35 3.20 0.28
CA ALA A 116 -25.86 3.96 1.44
C ALA A 116 -25.90 5.47 1.17
N ARG A 117 -24.92 6.04 0.43
CA ARG A 117 -24.97 7.44 -0.01
C ARG A 117 -26.13 7.71 -0.98
N GLU A 118 -26.39 6.80 -1.93
CA GLU A 118 -27.56 6.87 -2.84
C GLU A 118 -28.92 6.78 -2.09
N LYS A 119 -28.90 6.23 -0.86
CA LYS A 119 -30.05 6.20 0.05
C LYS A 119 -30.19 7.47 0.90
N GLY A 120 -29.27 8.42 0.80
CA GLY A 120 -29.29 9.68 1.56
C GLY A 120 -28.68 9.60 2.96
N LEU A 121 -27.95 8.53 3.28
CA LEU A 121 -27.45 8.28 4.63
C LEU A 121 -26.11 8.97 4.95
N GLN A 122 -25.63 9.87 4.09
CA GLN A 122 -24.36 10.58 4.28
C GLN A 122 -24.39 11.45 5.55
N GLY A 123 -25.45 12.23 5.76
CA GLY A 123 -25.55 13.09 6.95
C GLY A 123 -25.55 12.32 8.27
N LEU A 124 -26.16 11.12 8.30
CA LEU A 124 -26.10 10.25 9.49
C LEU A 124 -24.68 9.71 9.72
N ALA A 125 -23.94 9.41 8.67
CA ALA A 125 -22.54 9.00 8.77
C ALA A 125 -21.63 10.14 9.24
N ASP A 126 -21.89 11.37 8.77
CA ASP A 126 -21.13 12.56 9.16
C ASP A 126 -21.30 12.83 10.67
N LEU A 127 -22.53 12.75 11.20
CA LEU A 127 -22.79 12.85 12.64
C LEU A 127 -22.01 11.81 13.46
N ILE A 128 -21.87 10.58 12.95
CA ILE A 128 -21.06 9.53 13.60
C ILE A 128 -19.58 9.89 13.56
N LEU A 129 -19.07 10.42 12.45
CA LEU A 129 -17.64 10.78 12.33
C LEU A 129 -17.27 11.99 13.20
N GLU A 130 -18.14 13.00 13.23
CA GLU A 130 -17.93 14.23 14.01
C GLU A 130 -18.09 13.99 15.53
N GLN A 131 -18.70 12.88 15.94
CA GLN A 131 -18.94 12.53 17.34
C GLN A 131 -19.66 13.68 18.08
N VAL A 132 -20.64 14.31 17.42
CA VAL A 132 -21.40 15.43 17.99
C VAL A 132 -22.14 14.95 19.25
N LYS A 133 -21.90 15.64 20.37
CA LYS A 133 -22.59 15.34 21.62
C LYS A 133 -24.03 15.81 21.55
N THR A 134 -24.97 14.92 21.85
CA THR A 134 -26.40 15.20 21.89
C THR A 134 -27.06 14.35 22.97
N GLU A 135 -28.17 14.84 23.51
CA GLU A 135 -29.02 14.10 24.46
C GLU A 135 -30.00 13.16 23.75
N GLN A 136 -30.11 13.27 22.43
CA GLN A 136 -30.96 12.42 21.61
C GLN A 136 -30.41 10.99 21.53
N SER A 137 -31.31 10.03 21.57
CA SER A 137 -31.00 8.63 21.32
C SER A 137 -30.61 8.38 19.86
N LEU A 138 -29.86 7.30 19.62
CA LEU A 138 -29.48 6.88 18.25
C LEU A 138 -30.70 6.68 17.35
N ALA A 139 -31.82 6.20 17.91
CA ALA A 139 -33.04 5.97 17.16
C ALA A 139 -33.70 7.29 16.73
N GLU A 140 -33.73 8.29 17.60
CA GLU A 140 -34.29 9.62 17.30
C GLU A 140 -33.48 10.34 16.21
N ILE A 141 -32.15 10.24 16.26
CA ILE A 141 -31.28 10.82 15.24
C ILE A 141 -31.47 10.08 13.91
N ALA A 142 -31.46 8.74 13.92
CA ALA A 142 -31.62 7.94 12.71
C ALA A 142 -33.00 8.09 12.07
N ALA A 143 -34.05 8.35 12.87
CA ALA A 143 -35.41 8.60 12.37
C ALA A 143 -35.48 9.75 11.36
N LEU A 144 -34.62 10.76 11.51
CA LEU A 144 -34.53 11.92 10.60
C LEU A 144 -33.98 11.55 9.21
N PHE A 145 -33.35 10.38 9.07
CA PHE A 145 -32.72 9.92 7.83
C PHE A 145 -33.45 8.72 7.20
N LEU A 146 -34.63 8.35 7.72
CA LEU A 146 -35.44 7.29 7.12
C LEU A 146 -35.98 7.71 5.76
N SER A 147 -36.01 6.76 4.83
CA SER A 147 -36.55 6.96 3.49
C SER A 147 -37.15 5.68 2.94
N ASN A 148 -37.83 5.76 1.81
CA ASN A 148 -38.33 4.56 1.10
C ASN A 148 -37.22 3.55 0.77
N LYS A 149 -35.95 3.97 0.76
CA LYS A 149 -34.80 3.11 0.49
C LYS A 149 -34.08 2.62 1.77
N ALA A 150 -34.39 3.20 2.93
CA ALA A 150 -33.92 2.81 4.26
C ALA A 150 -35.08 3.04 5.25
N PRO A 151 -36.09 2.15 5.28
CA PRO A 151 -37.33 2.38 6.00
C PRO A 151 -37.21 2.19 7.52
N THR A 152 -36.16 1.50 8.00
CA THR A 152 -35.97 1.19 9.41
C THR A 152 -34.73 1.86 9.98
N VAL A 153 -34.75 2.12 11.29
CA VAL A 153 -33.63 2.71 12.03
C VAL A 153 -32.38 1.82 11.89
N GLU A 154 -32.55 0.51 11.95
CA GLU A 154 -31.47 -0.47 11.80
C GLU A 154 -30.82 -0.39 10.42
N GLU A 155 -31.62 -0.27 9.34
CA GLU A 155 -31.10 -0.14 7.99
C GLU A 155 -30.36 1.18 7.78
N ALA A 156 -30.89 2.28 8.32
CA ALA A 156 -30.25 3.59 8.25
C ALA A 156 -28.89 3.58 8.98
N LEU A 157 -28.85 3.03 10.20
CA LEU A 157 -27.61 2.89 10.97
C LEU A 157 -26.61 1.94 10.30
N ALA A 158 -27.06 0.81 9.75
CA ALA A 158 -26.19 -0.12 9.03
C ALA A 158 -25.56 0.55 7.80
N GLY A 159 -26.36 1.28 7.01
CA GLY A 159 -25.85 2.01 5.85
C GLY A 159 -24.89 3.14 6.24
N ALA A 160 -25.20 3.90 7.30
CA ALA A 160 -24.29 4.92 7.82
C ALA A 160 -22.97 4.30 8.29
N ARG A 161 -23.00 3.16 8.99
CA ARG A 161 -21.79 2.43 9.40
C ARG A 161 -20.94 1.96 8.21
N ASP A 162 -21.57 1.55 7.12
CA ASP A 162 -20.84 1.19 5.89
C ASP A 162 -20.09 2.40 5.31
N ILE A 163 -20.71 3.60 5.31
CA ILE A 163 -20.06 4.86 4.90
C ILE A 163 -18.89 5.18 5.83
N VAL A 164 -19.12 5.17 7.15
CA VAL A 164 -18.08 5.45 8.16
C VAL A 164 -16.89 4.50 8.02
N ALA A 165 -17.17 3.20 7.85
CA ALA A 165 -16.13 2.19 7.66
C ALA A 165 -15.30 2.47 6.40
N GLU A 166 -15.94 2.82 5.28
CA GLU A 166 -15.24 3.19 4.06
C GLU A 166 -14.36 4.43 4.29
N THR A 167 -14.93 5.51 4.84
CA THR A 167 -14.22 6.76 5.13
C THR A 167 -12.97 6.54 6.00
N ILE A 168 -13.10 5.80 7.10
CA ILE A 168 -11.96 5.50 7.99
C ILE A 168 -10.95 4.60 7.29
N SER A 169 -11.40 3.57 6.55
CA SER A 169 -10.53 2.60 5.90
C SER A 169 -9.72 3.17 4.74
N ASP A 170 -10.21 4.25 4.13
CA ASP A 170 -9.60 4.97 3.02
C ASP A 170 -8.75 6.16 3.47
N HIS A 171 -8.85 6.58 4.74
CA HIS A 171 -8.07 7.68 5.28
C HIS A 171 -6.57 7.32 5.35
N ALA A 172 -5.73 8.05 4.61
CA ALA A 172 -4.31 7.72 4.43
C ALA A 172 -3.55 7.62 5.75
N GLU A 173 -3.75 8.58 6.67
CA GLU A 173 -3.07 8.58 7.98
C GLU A 173 -3.46 7.39 8.86
N VAL A 174 -4.75 7.05 8.91
CA VAL A 174 -5.25 5.90 9.66
C VAL A 174 -4.61 4.62 9.12
N ARG A 175 -4.58 4.45 7.80
CA ARG A 175 -3.94 3.30 7.15
C ARG A 175 -2.45 3.20 7.47
N SER A 176 -1.75 4.32 7.40
CA SER A 176 -0.33 4.39 7.73
C SER A 176 -0.08 3.96 9.19
N ALA A 177 -0.84 4.53 10.13
CA ALA A 177 -0.73 4.20 11.55
C ALA A 177 -1.07 2.73 11.86
N VAL A 178 -2.12 2.19 11.24
CA VAL A 178 -2.50 0.78 11.40
C VAL A 178 -1.42 -0.14 10.81
N ARG A 179 -0.86 0.18 9.64
CA ARG A 179 0.24 -0.58 9.03
C ARG A 179 1.46 -0.60 9.93
N GLU A 180 1.86 0.55 10.49
CA GLU A 180 2.99 0.63 11.42
C GLU A 180 2.77 -0.25 12.66
N LYS A 181 1.58 -0.16 13.26
CA LYS A 181 1.20 -1.00 14.41
C LYS A 181 1.23 -2.49 14.05
N ALA A 182 0.72 -2.87 12.88
CA ALA A 182 0.73 -4.25 12.40
C ALA A 182 2.17 -4.77 12.23
N PHE A 183 3.08 -3.98 11.66
CA PHE A 183 4.49 -4.38 11.56
C PHE A 183 5.19 -4.48 12.92
N ARG A 184 4.85 -3.60 13.87
CA ARG A 184 5.49 -3.58 15.18
C ARG A 184 4.97 -4.69 16.11
N TRP A 185 3.68 -4.96 16.11
CA TRP A 185 3.02 -5.81 17.11
C TRP A 185 2.30 -7.02 16.54
N GLY A 186 2.05 -7.06 15.23
CA GLY A 186 1.40 -8.20 14.59
C GLY A 186 2.20 -9.48 14.74
N ALA A 187 1.49 -10.59 14.87
CA ALA A 187 2.02 -11.94 14.76
C ALA A 187 1.51 -12.56 13.45
N LEU A 188 2.40 -13.27 12.76
CA LEU A 188 2.03 -14.16 11.68
C LEU A 188 1.77 -15.53 12.29
N CYS A 189 0.58 -16.04 12.04
CA CYS A 189 0.18 -17.39 12.44
C CYS A 189 0.05 -18.26 11.18
N ALA A 190 0.55 -19.48 11.24
CA ALA A 190 0.39 -20.48 10.20
C ALA A 190 -0.03 -21.81 10.84
N GLU A 191 -1.02 -22.44 10.23
CA GLU A 191 -1.57 -23.72 10.67
C GLU A 191 -1.71 -24.66 9.48
N LYS A 192 -1.53 -25.96 9.72
CA LYS A 192 -1.77 -26.98 8.69
C LYS A 192 -3.26 -27.08 8.38
N ILE A 193 -3.61 -27.15 7.09
CA ILE A 193 -4.96 -27.47 6.67
C ILE A 193 -5.27 -28.94 7.05
N LYS A 194 -6.34 -29.16 7.81
CA LYS A 194 -6.70 -30.47 8.39
C LYS A 194 -6.71 -31.64 7.41
N LYS A 195 -7.05 -31.39 6.13
CA LYS A 195 -7.16 -32.41 5.08
C LYS A 195 -5.99 -32.39 4.08
N ALA A 196 -5.02 -31.51 4.26
CA ALA A 196 -3.92 -31.40 3.32
C ALA A 196 -2.87 -32.49 3.57
N ASP A 197 -2.39 -33.03 2.45
CA ASP A 197 -1.35 -34.05 2.46
C ASP A 197 0.02 -33.39 2.29
N ASP A 198 0.90 -33.68 3.24
CA ASP A 198 2.32 -33.29 3.18
C ASP A 198 3.10 -34.54 3.54
N GLN A 199 3.15 -35.46 2.57
CA GLN A 199 3.69 -36.81 2.72
C GLN A 199 5.13 -36.82 3.25
N ARG A 200 5.89 -35.77 2.95
CA ARG A 200 7.30 -35.63 3.37
C ARG A 200 7.45 -34.81 4.66
N ALA A 201 6.35 -34.34 5.25
CA ALA A 201 6.34 -33.45 6.40
C ALA A 201 7.26 -32.22 6.21
N THR A 202 7.29 -31.70 4.98
CA THR A 202 8.18 -30.62 4.53
C THR A 202 7.94 -29.36 5.35
N TYR A 203 6.68 -29.09 5.71
CA TYR A 203 6.26 -27.89 6.43
C TYR A 203 5.97 -28.14 7.90
N ARG A 204 6.43 -29.26 8.46
CA ARG A 204 6.13 -29.67 9.85
C ARG A 204 6.45 -28.61 10.90
N LEU A 205 7.50 -27.82 10.67
CA LEU A 205 7.89 -26.70 11.56
C LEU A 205 6.88 -25.53 11.55
N TYR A 206 5.95 -25.52 10.60
CA TYR A 206 4.97 -24.45 10.36
C TYR A 206 3.51 -24.90 10.55
N TYR A 207 3.26 -26.13 10.99
CA TYR A 207 1.89 -26.63 11.20
C TYR A 207 1.16 -25.96 12.36
N ASP A 208 1.92 -25.38 13.29
CA ASP A 208 1.47 -24.56 14.40
C ASP A 208 2.58 -23.55 14.68
N PHE A 209 2.59 -22.48 13.90
CA PHE A 209 3.63 -21.46 13.94
C PHE A 209 3.04 -20.12 14.26
N GLU A 210 3.62 -19.45 15.25
CA GLU A 210 3.32 -18.07 15.59
C GLU A 210 4.64 -17.31 15.78
N LEU A 211 4.82 -16.24 15.03
CA LEU A 211 5.95 -15.34 15.24
C LEU A 211 5.60 -13.90 14.92
N ARG A 212 6.12 -12.97 15.72
CA ARG A 212 5.98 -11.53 15.46
C ARG A 212 6.56 -11.17 14.10
N VAL A 213 5.84 -10.33 13.35
CA VAL A 213 6.19 -9.94 11.97
C VAL A 213 7.60 -9.36 11.89
N ASN A 214 8.00 -8.54 12.86
CA ASN A 214 9.34 -7.95 12.91
C ASN A 214 10.49 -8.92 13.26
N ARG A 215 10.20 -10.20 13.54
CA ARG A 215 11.20 -11.24 13.83
C ARG A 215 11.25 -12.33 12.77
N LEU A 216 10.36 -12.29 11.76
CA LEU A 216 10.33 -13.25 10.67
C LEU A 216 11.61 -13.17 9.83
N ARG A 217 12.18 -14.33 9.53
CA ARG A 217 13.32 -14.46 8.62
C ARG A 217 12.83 -14.71 7.19
N PRO A 218 13.56 -14.25 6.16
CA PRO A 218 13.14 -14.43 4.77
C PRO A 218 12.82 -15.88 4.39
N HIS A 219 13.62 -16.86 4.85
CA HIS A 219 13.37 -18.27 4.56
C HIS A 219 12.09 -18.82 5.20
N GLN A 220 11.66 -18.27 6.34
CA GLN A 220 10.40 -18.67 6.99
C GLN A 220 9.22 -18.19 6.17
N ILE A 221 9.26 -16.93 5.71
CA ILE A 221 8.25 -16.35 4.84
C ILE A 221 8.14 -17.16 3.54
N LEU A 222 9.27 -17.51 2.92
CA LEU A 222 9.29 -18.32 1.70
C LEU A 222 8.71 -19.72 1.92
N ALA A 223 9.04 -20.38 3.03
CA ALA A 223 8.50 -21.70 3.35
C ALA A 223 6.98 -21.66 3.59
N ILE A 224 6.49 -20.66 4.32
CA ILE A 224 5.06 -20.48 4.60
C ILE A 224 4.29 -20.16 3.32
N ASN A 225 4.76 -19.21 2.51
CA ASN A 225 4.13 -18.87 1.22
C ASN A 225 4.10 -20.08 0.27
N ARG A 226 5.15 -20.92 0.30
CA ARG A 226 5.19 -22.14 -0.49
C ARG A 226 4.18 -23.17 0.00
N GLY A 227 4.09 -23.39 1.32
CA GLY A 227 3.09 -24.27 1.92
C GLY A 227 1.66 -23.82 1.59
N GLU A 228 1.37 -22.52 1.70
CA GLU A 228 0.08 -21.94 1.32
C GLU A 228 -0.25 -22.17 -0.16
N ALA A 229 0.73 -21.95 -1.06
CA ALA A 229 0.55 -22.17 -2.50
C ALA A 229 0.33 -23.66 -2.84
N GLU A 230 1.00 -24.56 -2.11
CA GLU A 230 0.82 -26.01 -2.22
C GLU A 230 -0.44 -26.52 -1.47
N LYS A 231 -1.17 -25.61 -0.79
CA LYS A 231 -2.39 -25.88 -0.01
C LYS A 231 -2.18 -26.89 1.12
N VAL A 232 -1.06 -26.77 1.83
CA VAL A 232 -0.69 -27.57 3.01
C VAL A 232 -1.14 -26.91 4.30
#